data_AF-A0AAE1YWW4-F1
#
_entry.id   AF-A0AAE1YWW4-F1
#
_cell.length_a   1.000
_cell.length_b   1.000
_cell.length_c   1.000
_cell.angle_alpha   90.00
_cell.angle_beta   90.00
_cell.angle_gamma   90.00
#
_symmetry.space_group_name_H-M   'P 1'
#
loop_
_entity.id
_entity.type
_entity.pdbx_description
1 polymer ?
#
loop_
_entity_poly.entity_id
_entity_poly.type
_entity_poly.pdbx_seq_one_letter_code
_entity_poly.pdbx_strand_id
1 'polypeptide(L)'
;MPKKLGVNSKAEAARARKSATDADRKEREAREKEDQYWREAEGAKSRAAKKREEEAEKRAEAAAKKAEARRLAEQEAKDLEKSMKKPDKKATRVSVPVPKVTEAELIRRREEEQAALQRRAEEDKKKQSRIADEEEYERMVTVVNTNRDDSVIEARTVEEAIARMTVADSLPVDKHPEKRLKATFKAFEEAELPKLKEEKPGLTHTQYKDMIWKLWKKSPDNPLNQIPDRT
;
A
#
# COMPACT_ATOMS: atom_id res chain seq x y z
N MET A 1 -52.91 28.64 33.87
CA MET A 1 -51.53 29.10 34.17
C MET A 1 -50.62 28.68 33.02
N PRO A 2 -49.93 29.61 32.34
CA PRO A 2 -49.08 29.28 31.20
C PRO A 2 -47.80 28.57 31.67
N LYS A 3 -47.51 27.40 31.08
CA LYS A 3 -46.31 26.61 31.39
C LYS A 3 -45.08 27.41 30.98
N LYS A 4 -44.10 27.54 31.88
CA LYS A 4 -42.80 28.21 31.64
C LYS A 4 -42.12 27.58 30.43
N LEU A 5 -42.16 28.26 29.28
CA LEU A 5 -41.44 27.92 28.04
C LEU A 5 -39.94 28.27 28.15
N GLY A 6 -39.31 27.92 29.27
CA GLY A 6 -37.87 28.08 29.47
C GLY A 6 -37.17 26.82 29.00
N VAL A 7 -36.47 26.87 27.88
CA VAL A 7 -35.63 25.78 27.39
C VAL A 7 -34.56 25.42 28.44
N ASN A 8 -34.34 24.13 28.66
CA ASN A 8 -33.39 23.65 29.67
C ASN A 8 -31.95 24.01 29.26
N SER A 9 -31.26 24.82 30.06
CA SER A 9 -29.88 25.29 29.81
C SER A 9 -28.89 24.17 29.47
N LYS A 10 -29.03 22.97 30.06
CA LYS A 10 -28.18 21.80 29.72
C LYS A 10 -28.49 21.25 28.33
N ALA A 11 -29.76 21.28 27.93
CA ALA A 11 -30.18 20.89 26.59
C ALA A 11 -29.73 21.91 25.53
N GLU A 12 -29.73 23.20 25.86
CA GLU A 12 -29.16 24.25 24.99
C GLU A 12 -27.65 24.10 24.84
N ALA A 13 -26.91 23.84 25.92
CA ALA A 13 -25.48 23.58 25.86
C ALA A 13 -25.13 22.33 25.03
N ALA A 14 -25.93 21.26 25.14
CA ALA A 14 -25.76 20.05 24.32
C ALA A 14 -26.05 20.32 22.83
N ARG A 15 -27.10 21.09 22.53
CA ARG A 15 -27.43 21.54 21.17
C ARG A 15 -26.34 22.44 20.60
N ALA A 16 -25.78 23.36 21.40
CA ALA A 16 -24.70 24.25 21.01
C ALA A 16 -23.40 23.49 20.70
N ARG A 17 -23.06 22.45 21.48
CA ARG A 17 -21.92 21.57 21.18
C ARG A 17 -22.13 20.81 19.87
N LYS A 18 -23.32 20.25 19.67
CA LYS A 18 -23.65 19.54 18.44
C LYS A 18 -23.61 20.46 17.21
N SER A 19 -24.15 21.68 17.33
CA SER A 19 -24.08 22.67 16.25
C SER A 19 -22.65 23.13 15.98
N ALA A 20 -21.81 23.27 17.01
CA ALA A 20 -20.40 23.62 16.83
C ALA A 20 -19.62 22.50 16.10
N THR A 21 -19.86 21.23 16.45
CA THR A 21 -19.23 20.10 15.74
C THR A 21 -19.74 19.96 14.31
N ASP A 22 -21.04 20.19 14.08
CA ASP A 22 -21.62 20.17 12.74
C ASP A 22 -21.12 21.36 11.91
N ALA A 23 -20.85 22.52 12.52
CA ALA A 23 -20.24 23.68 11.88
C ALA A 23 -18.77 23.43 11.52
N ASP A 24 -17.95 22.91 12.44
CA ASP A 24 -16.55 22.54 12.16
C ASP A 24 -16.46 21.48 11.05
N ARG A 25 -17.35 20.48 11.06
CA ARG A 25 -17.41 19.49 9.97
C ARG A 25 -17.74 20.16 8.64
N LYS A 26 -18.73 21.03 8.59
CA LYS A 26 -19.10 21.76 7.36
C LYS A 26 -17.99 22.69 6.88
N GLU A 27 -17.28 23.34 7.80
CA GLU A 27 -16.14 24.20 7.48
C GLU A 27 -14.98 23.40 6.89
N ARG A 28 -14.66 22.24 7.48
CA ARG A 28 -13.68 21.30 6.91
C ARG A 28 -14.10 20.81 5.53
N GLU A 29 -15.34 20.38 5.37
CA GLU A 29 -15.86 19.93 4.07
C GLU A 29 -15.84 21.06 3.02
N ALA A 30 -16.14 22.29 3.42
CA ALA A 30 -16.08 23.46 2.54
C ALA A 30 -14.64 23.77 2.13
N ARG A 31 -13.70 23.76 3.08
CA ARG A 31 -12.28 23.96 2.82
C ARG A 31 -11.70 22.86 1.95
N GLU A 32 -12.06 21.60 2.19
CA GLU A 32 -11.62 20.48 1.35
C GLU A 32 -12.16 20.58 -0.08
N LYS A 33 -13.40 21.04 -0.26
CA LYS A 33 -13.98 21.29 -1.59
C LYS A 33 -13.30 22.46 -2.29
N GLU A 34 -12.97 23.52 -1.58
CA GLU A 34 -12.20 24.65 -2.12
C GLU A 34 -10.78 24.20 -2.50
N ASP A 35 -10.09 23.47 -1.63
CA ASP A 35 -8.77 22.90 -1.90
C ASP A 35 -8.81 21.89 -3.07
N GLN A 36 -9.90 21.15 -3.24
CA GLN A 36 -10.11 20.28 -4.40
C GLN A 36 -10.34 21.10 -5.67
N TYR A 37 -11.20 22.12 -5.62
CA TYR A 37 -11.46 23.03 -6.73
C TYR A 37 -10.17 23.71 -7.21
N TRP A 38 -9.34 24.20 -6.28
CA TRP A 38 -8.05 24.80 -6.62
C TRP A 38 -7.06 23.79 -7.20
N ARG A 39 -7.02 22.55 -6.69
CA ARG A 39 -6.18 21.48 -7.26
C ARG A 39 -6.62 21.07 -8.67
N GLU A 40 -7.91 20.99 -8.92
CA GLU A 40 -8.46 20.68 -10.24
C GLU A 40 -8.21 21.84 -11.22
N ALA A 41 -8.31 23.08 -10.77
CA ALA A 41 -8.00 24.28 -11.55
C ALA A 41 -6.51 24.41 -11.90
N GLU A 42 -5.61 23.99 -11.01
CA GLU A 42 -4.16 23.98 -11.24
C GLU A 42 -3.74 22.92 -12.27
N GLY A 43 -4.57 21.89 -12.47
CA GLY A 43 -4.38 20.84 -13.47
C GLY A 43 -3.17 19.95 -13.18
N ALA A 44 -2.81 19.10 -14.15
CA ALA A 44 -1.65 18.24 -14.02
C ALA A 44 -0.36 19.07 -14.07
N LYS A 45 0.41 19.09 -12.97
CA LYS A 45 1.74 19.71 -12.92
C LYS A 45 2.60 19.22 -14.11
N SER A 46 3.25 20.15 -14.81
CA SER A 46 4.12 19.80 -15.93
C SER A 46 5.23 18.83 -15.50
N ARG A 47 5.74 18.01 -16.43
CA ARG A 47 6.86 17.09 -16.16
C ARG A 47 8.09 17.79 -15.56
N ALA A 48 8.31 19.05 -15.92
CA ALA A 48 9.38 19.89 -15.37
C ALA A 48 9.10 20.31 -13.91
N ALA A 49 7.86 20.66 -13.58
CA ALA A 49 7.45 20.95 -12.20
C ALA A 49 7.56 19.71 -11.30
N LYS A 50 7.10 18.55 -11.80
CA LYS A 50 7.23 17.27 -11.09
C LYS A 50 8.69 16.89 -10.83
N LYS A 51 9.57 17.07 -11.81
CA LYS A 51 11.01 16.81 -11.65
C LYS A 51 11.67 17.74 -10.62
N ARG A 52 11.27 19.02 -10.57
CA ARG A 52 11.76 19.97 -9.56
C ARG A 52 11.28 19.63 -8.15
N GLU A 53 10.04 19.19 -8.00
CA GLU A 53 9.48 18.76 -6.72
C GLU A 53 10.19 17.51 -6.18
N GLU A 54 10.40 16.50 -7.04
CA GLU A 54 11.14 15.27 -6.69
C GLU A 54 12.61 15.55 -6.33
N GLU A 55 13.29 16.45 -7.07
CA GLU A 55 14.66 16.86 -6.74
C GLU A 55 14.72 17.66 -5.42
N ALA A 56 13.73 18.51 -5.17
CA ALA A 56 13.61 19.25 -3.91
C ALA A 56 13.33 18.32 -2.74
N GLU A 57 12.46 17.32 -2.91
CA GLU A 57 12.15 16.28 -1.92
C GLU A 57 13.39 15.44 -1.61
N LYS A 58 14.10 14.96 -2.64
CA LYS A 58 15.35 14.20 -2.47
C LYS A 58 16.44 15.04 -1.78
N ARG A 59 16.52 16.34 -2.09
CA ARG A 59 17.46 17.25 -1.43
C ARG A 59 17.07 17.52 0.03
N ALA A 60 15.78 17.64 0.32
CA ALA A 60 15.26 17.82 1.67
C ALA A 60 15.46 16.54 2.51
N GLU A 61 15.21 15.36 1.95
CA GLU A 61 15.46 14.08 2.61
C GLU A 61 16.96 13.89 2.89
N ALA A 62 17.83 14.18 1.91
CA ALA A 62 19.28 14.12 2.13
C ALA A 62 19.74 15.12 3.19
N ALA A 63 19.17 16.32 3.24
CA ALA A 63 19.45 17.32 4.27
C ALA A 63 18.95 16.87 5.65
N ALA A 64 17.76 16.26 5.72
CA ALA A 64 17.19 15.71 6.95
C ALA A 64 18.03 14.55 7.49
N LYS A 65 18.41 13.60 6.61
CA LYS A 65 19.29 12.48 6.97
C LYS A 65 20.67 12.96 7.42
N LYS A 66 21.23 13.98 6.76
CA LYS A 66 22.49 14.60 7.18
C LYS A 66 22.37 15.35 8.51
N ALA A 67 21.24 16.02 8.76
CA ALA A 67 20.98 16.70 10.02
C ALA A 67 20.79 15.70 11.17
N GLU A 68 20.09 14.60 10.94
CA GLU A 68 19.92 13.53 11.90
C GLU A 68 21.27 12.85 12.21
N ALA A 69 22.04 12.50 11.18
CA ALA A 69 23.38 11.93 11.36
C ALA A 69 24.31 12.88 12.13
N ARG A 70 24.24 14.19 11.85
CA ARG A 70 24.99 15.21 12.61
C ARG A 70 24.52 15.28 14.06
N ARG A 71 23.21 15.21 14.32
CA ARG A 71 22.65 15.21 15.67
C ARG A 71 23.13 13.99 16.46
N LEU A 72 23.15 12.82 15.82
CA LEU A 72 23.65 11.59 16.44
C LEU A 72 25.15 11.67 16.72
N ALA A 73 25.95 12.14 15.76
CA ALA A 73 27.38 12.35 15.96
C ALA A 73 27.69 13.39 17.05
N GLU A 74 26.88 14.45 17.18
CA GLU A 74 27.01 15.42 18.27
C GLU A 74 26.64 14.82 19.63
N GLN A 75 25.63 13.94 19.68
CA GLN A 75 25.29 13.19 20.89
C GLN A 75 26.44 12.25 21.29
N GLU A 76 26.99 11.48 20.34
CA GLU A 76 28.15 10.61 20.57
C GLU A 76 29.38 11.40 21.00
N ALA A 77 29.65 12.55 20.37
CA ALA A 77 30.77 13.42 20.76
C ALA A 77 30.56 14.03 22.15
N LYS A 78 29.33 14.41 22.53
CA LYS A 78 29.02 14.88 23.89
C LYS A 78 29.17 13.77 24.92
N ASP A 79 28.78 12.54 24.58
CA ASP A 79 28.93 11.41 25.49
C ASP A 79 30.40 10.98 25.60
N LEU A 80 31.15 11.07 24.51
CA LEU A 80 32.60 10.91 24.52
C LEU A 80 33.28 12.03 25.32
N GLU A 81 32.86 13.29 25.17
CA GLU A 81 33.39 14.42 25.96
C GLU A 81 33.08 14.24 27.46
N LYS A 82 31.87 13.81 27.83
CA LYS A 82 31.52 13.48 29.21
C LYS A 82 32.38 12.33 29.75
N SER A 83 32.70 11.33 28.92
CA SER A 83 33.56 10.22 29.30
C SER A 83 35.05 10.60 29.35
N MET A 84 35.48 11.57 28.53
CA MET A 84 36.85 12.06 28.42
C MET A 84 37.18 13.18 29.41
N LYS A 85 36.16 13.91 29.91
CA LYS A 85 36.26 14.71 31.14
C LYS A 85 36.45 13.73 32.30
N LYS A 86 37.67 13.22 32.43
CA LYS A 86 38.14 12.66 33.69
C LYS A 86 37.94 13.76 34.73
N PRO A 87 37.25 13.52 35.86
CA PRO A 87 37.26 14.48 36.94
C PRO A 87 38.73 14.72 37.31
N ASP A 88 39.17 15.96 37.21
CA ASP A 88 40.54 16.36 37.49
C ASP A 88 40.98 15.81 38.85
N LYS A 89 41.95 14.89 38.84
CA LYS A 89 42.57 14.33 40.05
C LYS A 89 43.41 15.37 40.83
N LYS A 90 43.28 16.68 40.55
CA LYS A 90 43.96 17.76 41.29
C LYS A 90 43.11 19.02 41.51
N ALA A 91 41.78 18.92 41.48
CA ALA A 91 40.91 20.01 41.93
C ALA A 91 39.64 19.52 42.64
N THR A 92 39.73 18.50 43.49
CA THR A 92 38.75 18.25 44.58
C THR A 92 39.47 17.44 45.65
N ARG A 93 40.33 18.11 46.41
CA ARG A 93 40.89 17.57 47.65
C ARG A 93 40.15 18.13 48.87
N VAL A 94 38.84 18.32 48.79
CA VAL A 94 37.94 18.40 49.94
C VAL A 94 36.55 17.94 49.49
N SER A 95 36.01 16.94 50.22
CA SER A 95 34.60 16.53 50.31
C SER A 95 33.89 15.94 49.08
N VAL A 96 34.28 14.75 48.62
CA VAL A 96 33.31 13.66 48.35
C VAL A 96 33.99 12.34 48.73
N PRO A 97 33.44 11.52 49.65
CA PRO A 97 34.00 10.21 49.91
C PRO A 97 33.80 9.36 48.65
N VAL A 98 34.87 9.02 47.95
CA VAL A 98 34.81 7.91 46.97
C VAL A 98 34.54 6.67 47.81
N PRO A 99 33.38 5.99 47.62
CA PRO A 99 33.06 4.81 48.39
C PRO A 99 34.14 3.77 48.11
N LYS A 100 34.73 3.24 49.18
CA LYS A 100 35.71 2.15 49.09
C LYS A 100 34.95 0.92 48.62
N VAL A 101 34.96 0.70 47.32
CA VAL A 101 34.37 -0.48 46.68
C VAL A 101 35.11 -1.69 47.24
N THR A 102 34.39 -2.56 47.93
CA THR A 102 34.95 -3.78 48.50
C THR A 102 35.26 -4.77 47.38
N GLU A 103 36.18 -5.70 47.61
CA GLU A 103 36.55 -6.71 46.59
C GLU A 103 35.34 -7.50 46.08
N ALA A 104 34.36 -7.76 46.95
CA ALA A 104 33.08 -8.38 46.59
C ALA A 104 32.26 -7.57 45.57
N GLU A 105 32.30 -6.25 45.66
CA GLU A 105 31.55 -5.35 44.77
C GLU A 105 32.24 -5.20 43.40
N LEU A 106 33.58 -5.33 43.36
CA LEU A 106 34.33 -5.44 42.10
C LEU A 106 34.06 -6.76 41.36
N ILE A 107 33.99 -7.88 42.10
CA ILE A 107 33.64 -9.18 41.52
C ILE A 107 32.23 -9.16 40.96
N ARG A 108 31.26 -8.66 41.74
CA ARG A 108 29.86 -8.54 41.30
C ARG A 108 29.72 -7.68 40.04
N ARG A 109 30.43 -6.54 39.97
CA ARG A 109 30.41 -5.68 38.78
C ARG A 109 31.02 -6.38 37.56
N ARG A 110 32.10 -7.14 37.74
CA ARG A 110 32.74 -7.91 36.66
C ARG A 110 31.85 -9.04 36.17
N GLU A 111 31.14 -9.71 37.07
CA GLU A 111 30.14 -10.72 36.74
C GLU A 111 28.93 -10.12 36.00
N GLU A 112 28.43 -8.96 36.45
CA GLU A 112 27.35 -8.22 35.78
C GLU A 112 27.77 -7.78 34.36
N GLU A 113 29.00 -7.28 34.19
CA GLU A 113 29.56 -6.90 32.88
C GLU A 113 29.73 -8.12 31.96
N GLN A 114 30.22 -9.26 32.48
CA GLN A 114 30.31 -10.51 31.72
C GLN A 114 28.94 -11.07 31.35
N ALA A 115 27.97 -11.02 32.26
CA ALA A 115 26.59 -11.44 31.99
C ALA A 115 25.92 -10.53 30.95
N ALA A 116 26.19 -9.23 30.98
CA ALA A 116 25.69 -8.29 29.96
C ALA A 116 26.31 -8.55 28.58
N LEU A 117 27.60 -8.87 28.53
CA LEU A 117 28.30 -9.28 27.30
C LEU A 117 27.73 -10.60 26.74
N GLN A 118 27.45 -11.57 27.60
CA GLN A 118 26.82 -12.84 27.20
C GLN A 118 25.40 -12.62 26.68
N ARG A 119 24.58 -11.81 27.37
CA ARG A 119 23.24 -11.44 26.90
C ARG A 119 23.27 -10.75 25.54
N ARG A 120 24.20 -9.82 25.34
CA ARG A 120 24.36 -9.13 24.05
C ARG A 120 24.80 -10.11 22.95
N ALA A 121 25.71 -11.03 23.25
CA ALA A 121 26.14 -12.07 22.31
C ALA A 121 24.99 -13.04 21.95
N GLU A 122 24.15 -13.41 22.93
CA GLU A 122 22.96 -14.23 22.72
C GLU A 122 21.90 -13.48 21.90
N GLU A 123 21.68 -12.20 22.17
CA GLU A 123 20.78 -11.34 21.39
C GLU A 123 21.27 -11.19 19.95
N ASP A 124 22.57 -11.00 19.73
CA ASP A 124 23.14 -10.88 18.40
C ASP A 124 23.10 -12.23 17.67
N LYS A 125 23.34 -13.36 18.35
CA LYS A 125 23.12 -14.70 17.79
C LYS A 125 21.65 -14.95 17.45
N LYS A 126 20.72 -14.47 18.28
CA LYS A 126 19.27 -14.56 18.03
C LYS A 126 18.84 -13.69 16.86
N LYS A 127 19.40 -12.49 16.71
CA LYS A 127 19.18 -11.63 15.53
C LYS A 127 19.73 -12.29 14.27
N GLN A 128 20.94 -12.83 14.32
CA GLN A 128 21.55 -13.59 13.23
C GLN A 128 20.71 -14.83 12.86
N SER A 129 20.10 -15.52 13.83
CA SER A 129 19.20 -16.64 13.52
C SER A 129 17.81 -16.21 13.01
N ARG A 130 17.40 -14.96 13.29
CA ARG A 130 16.09 -14.43 12.89
C ARG A 130 16.12 -13.81 11.50
N ILE A 131 17.28 -13.28 11.10
CA ILE A 131 17.58 -12.91 9.74
C ILE A 131 17.88 -14.24 9.05
N ALA A 132 16.93 -14.77 8.28
CA ALA A 132 17.23 -15.89 7.39
C ALA A 132 18.41 -15.45 6.51
N ASP A 133 19.41 -16.32 6.39
CA ASP A 133 20.65 -16.03 5.65
C ASP A 133 20.25 -15.46 4.29
N GLU A 134 20.66 -14.23 4.02
CA GLU A 134 20.19 -13.47 2.85
C GLU A 134 20.54 -14.24 1.57
N GLU A 135 21.64 -15.01 1.61
CA GLU A 135 22.07 -15.96 0.59
C GLU A 135 21.16 -17.17 0.40
N GLU A 136 20.46 -17.63 1.44
CA GLU A 136 19.52 -18.75 1.37
C GLU A 136 18.16 -18.29 0.83
N TYR A 137 17.72 -17.08 1.20
CA TYR A 137 16.56 -16.44 0.59
C TYR A 137 16.79 -16.10 -0.89
N GLU A 138 17.97 -15.56 -1.23
CA GLU A 138 18.36 -15.34 -2.62
C GLU A 138 18.40 -16.65 -3.40
N ARG A 139 18.92 -17.74 -2.83
CA ARG A 139 18.87 -19.06 -3.48
C ARG A 139 17.46 -19.59 -3.69
N MET A 140 16.55 -19.44 -2.71
CA MET A 140 15.16 -19.87 -2.86
C MET A 140 14.37 -19.02 -3.86
N VAL A 141 14.62 -17.71 -3.90
CA VAL A 141 13.93 -16.78 -4.82
C VAL A 141 14.50 -16.86 -6.23
N THR A 142 15.81 -17.13 -6.37
CA THR A 142 16.49 -17.26 -7.68
C THR A 142 16.30 -18.64 -8.31
N VAL A 143 15.52 -19.55 -7.70
CA VAL A 143 15.13 -20.79 -8.38
C VAL A 143 14.25 -20.44 -9.58
N VAL A 144 14.87 -20.43 -10.76
CA VAL A 144 14.20 -20.17 -12.03
C VAL A 144 13.11 -21.23 -12.23
N ASN A 145 11.87 -20.78 -12.36
CA ASN A 145 10.73 -21.66 -12.60
C ASN A 145 10.72 -22.09 -14.07
N THR A 146 11.35 -23.23 -14.34
CA THR A 146 11.45 -23.86 -15.66
C THR A 146 10.11 -24.32 -16.24
N ASN A 147 9.01 -24.32 -15.47
CA ASN A 147 7.67 -24.55 -16.01
C ASN A 147 7.13 -23.35 -16.80
N ARG A 148 7.85 -22.22 -16.79
CA ARG A 148 7.51 -21.00 -17.52
C ARG A 148 8.46 -20.72 -18.69
N ASP A 149 9.39 -21.64 -18.96
CA ASP A 149 10.24 -21.57 -20.15
C ASP A 149 9.46 -22.10 -21.35
N ASP A 150 8.84 -21.20 -22.11
CA ASP A 150 8.19 -21.47 -23.40
C ASP A 150 9.23 -21.73 -24.54
N SER A 151 10.50 -21.87 -24.18
CA SER A 151 11.65 -21.89 -25.09
C SER A 151 11.87 -23.24 -25.78
N VAL A 152 11.19 -24.31 -25.37
CA VAL A 152 11.34 -25.66 -25.97
C VAL A 152 9.98 -26.23 -26.33
N ILE A 153 9.52 -25.90 -27.53
CA ILE A 153 8.32 -26.50 -28.14
C ILE A 153 8.80 -27.68 -29.01
N GLU A 154 8.78 -28.89 -28.45
CA GLU A 154 9.00 -30.10 -29.23
C GLU A 154 7.71 -30.47 -29.98
N ALA A 155 7.74 -30.33 -31.30
CA ALA A 155 6.71 -30.81 -32.22
C ALA A 155 7.35 -31.66 -33.31
N ARG A 156 6.73 -32.80 -33.62
CA ARG A 156 7.27 -33.76 -34.61
C ARG A 156 6.61 -33.62 -36.00
N THR A 157 5.57 -32.79 -36.11
CA THR A 157 4.85 -32.50 -37.37
C THR A 157 4.45 -31.03 -37.47
N VAL A 158 4.19 -30.54 -38.69
CA VAL A 158 3.88 -29.11 -38.96
C VAL A 158 2.57 -28.69 -38.32
N GLU A 159 1.51 -29.49 -38.45
CA GLU A 159 0.24 -29.28 -37.74
C GLU A 159 0.42 -29.27 -36.21
N GLU A 160 1.29 -30.12 -35.66
CA GLU A 160 1.55 -30.15 -34.22
C GLU A 160 2.27 -28.87 -33.75
N ALA A 161 3.21 -28.34 -34.55
CA ALA A 161 3.88 -27.08 -34.25
C ALA A 161 2.90 -25.90 -34.28
N ILE A 162 2.03 -25.83 -35.29
CA ILE A 162 1.02 -24.77 -35.41
C ILE A 162 0.03 -24.85 -34.24
N ALA A 163 -0.46 -26.03 -33.89
CA ALA A 163 -1.36 -26.21 -32.75
C ALA A 163 -0.73 -25.79 -31.42
N ARG A 164 0.57 -26.04 -31.22
CA ARG A 164 1.30 -25.69 -29.99
C ARG A 164 1.69 -24.21 -29.90
N MET A 165 1.92 -23.56 -31.05
CA MET A 165 2.19 -22.12 -31.13
C MET A 165 0.91 -21.27 -31.08
N THR A 166 -0.24 -21.87 -31.36
CA THR A 166 -1.53 -21.17 -31.26
C THR A 166 -1.91 -21.07 -29.78
N VAL A 167 -1.68 -19.90 -29.18
CA VAL A 167 -2.24 -19.57 -27.87
C VAL A 167 -3.76 -19.55 -28.03
N ALA A 168 -4.40 -20.65 -27.66
CA ALA A 168 -5.85 -20.72 -27.68
C ALA A 168 -6.39 -19.67 -26.70
N ASP A 169 -7.10 -18.67 -27.23
CA ASP A 169 -7.92 -17.70 -26.47
C ASP A 169 -9.06 -18.38 -25.66
N SER A 170 -9.11 -19.71 -25.64
CA SER A 170 -10.00 -20.48 -24.79
C SER A 170 -9.44 -20.57 -23.36
N LEU A 171 -9.50 -19.44 -22.65
CA LEU A 171 -9.56 -19.50 -21.19
C LEU A 171 -10.73 -20.44 -20.79
N PRO A 172 -10.59 -21.23 -19.71
CA PRO A 172 -11.64 -22.15 -19.27
C PRO A 172 -12.97 -21.40 -19.15
N VAL A 173 -14.02 -21.92 -19.79
CA VAL A 173 -15.36 -21.32 -19.78
C VAL A 173 -15.76 -21.03 -18.33
N ASP A 174 -15.75 -19.74 -17.98
CA ASP A 174 -16.02 -19.29 -16.62
C ASP A 174 -17.40 -19.83 -16.18
N LYS A 175 -17.42 -20.52 -15.04
CA LYS A 175 -18.60 -21.20 -14.49
C LYS A 175 -19.62 -20.22 -13.89
N HIS A 176 -19.31 -18.92 -13.88
CA HIS A 176 -20.21 -17.89 -13.36
C HIS A 176 -21.21 -17.42 -14.44
N PRO A 177 -22.53 -17.56 -14.21
CA PRO A 177 -23.56 -17.15 -15.18
C PRO A 177 -23.50 -15.64 -15.47
N GLU A 178 -23.13 -14.82 -14.48
CA GLU A 178 -22.98 -13.37 -14.64
C GLU A 178 -21.88 -12.97 -15.62
N LYS A 179 -20.80 -13.76 -15.70
CA LYS A 179 -19.70 -13.52 -16.64
C LYS A 179 -20.01 -14.09 -18.03
N ARG A 180 -20.74 -15.22 -18.09
CA ARG A 180 -21.28 -15.74 -19.35
C ARG A 180 -22.25 -14.75 -20.00
N LEU A 181 -23.13 -14.10 -19.23
CA LEU A 181 -24.05 -13.09 -19.77
C LEU A 181 -23.33 -11.96 -20.51
N LYS A 182 -22.24 -11.43 -19.93
CA LYS A 182 -21.46 -10.37 -20.58
C LYS A 182 -20.68 -10.88 -21.79
N ALA A 183 -20.11 -12.07 -21.70
CA ALA A 183 -19.35 -12.68 -22.79
C ALA A 183 -20.26 -13.05 -23.98
N THR A 184 -21.41 -13.69 -23.74
CA THR A 184 -22.35 -14.05 -24.80
C THR A 184 -23.04 -12.82 -25.38
N PHE A 185 -23.35 -11.80 -24.56
CA PHE A 185 -23.84 -10.53 -25.08
C PHE A 185 -22.81 -9.85 -25.99
N LYS A 186 -21.53 -9.82 -25.61
CA LYS A 186 -20.47 -9.23 -26.43
C LYS A 186 -20.28 -9.98 -27.76
N ALA A 187 -20.27 -11.32 -27.72
CA ALA A 187 -20.19 -12.13 -28.92
C ALA A 187 -21.39 -11.90 -29.87
N PHE A 188 -22.60 -11.77 -29.30
CA PHE A 188 -23.81 -11.46 -30.06
C PHE A 188 -23.80 -10.03 -30.60
N GLU A 189 -23.30 -9.06 -29.83
CA GLU A 189 -23.13 -7.67 -30.27
C GLU A 189 -22.18 -7.60 -31.46
N GLU A 190 -21.02 -8.26 -31.42
CA GLU A 190 -20.05 -8.25 -32.52
C GLU A 190 -20.59 -8.93 -33.79
N ALA A 191 -21.42 -9.97 -33.66
CA ALA A 191 -22.03 -10.65 -34.80
C ALA A 191 -23.21 -9.89 -35.43
N GLU A 192 -24.04 -9.23 -34.62
CA GLU A 192 -25.27 -8.59 -35.07
C GLU A 192 -25.10 -7.09 -35.40
N LEU A 193 -24.14 -6.40 -34.78
CA LEU A 193 -23.86 -4.99 -35.07
C LEU A 193 -23.58 -4.69 -36.56
N PRO A 194 -22.78 -5.49 -37.31
CA PRO A 194 -22.57 -5.24 -38.73
C PRO A 194 -23.84 -5.46 -39.56
N LYS A 195 -24.59 -6.55 -39.31
CA LYS A 195 -25.85 -6.84 -40.02
C LYS A 195 -26.88 -5.72 -39.82
N LEU A 196 -26.99 -5.22 -38.58
CA LEU A 196 -27.96 -4.18 -38.23
C LEU A 196 -27.61 -2.82 -38.84
N LYS A 197 -26.31 -2.55 -39.03
CA LYS A 197 -25.83 -1.35 -39.73
C LYS A 197 -26.10 -1.42 -41.23
N GLU A 198 -26.04 -2.61 -41.84
CA GLU A 198 -26.39 -2.84 -43.25
C GLU A 198 -27.90 -2.72 -43.49
N GLU A 199 -28.72 -3.33 -42.62
CA GLU A 199 -30.19 -3.33 -42.73
C GLU A 199 -30.83 -1.95 -42.49
N LYS A 200 -30.27 -1.20 -41.55
CA LYS A 200 -30.80 0.11 -41.12
C LYS A 200 -29.69 1.14 -41.01
N PRO A 201 -29.09 1.61 -42.11
CA PRO A 201 -28.07 2.65 -42.05
C PRO A 201 -28.67 3.96 -41.51
N GLY A 202 -27.92 4.68 -40.68
CA GLY A 202 -28.30 6.02 -40.18
C GLY A 202 -28.84 6.08 -38.75
N LEU A 203 -28.85 4.97 -38.01
CA LEU A 203 -29.20 4.96 -36.60
C LEU A 203 -27.97 5.30 -35.73
N THR A 204 -28.17 5.89 -34.56
CA THR A 204 -27.06 6.16 -33.63
C THR A 204 -26.55 4.85 -33.01
N HIS A 205 -25.27 4.81 -32.63
CA HIS A 205 -24.66 3.62 -32.03
C HIS A 205 -25.43 3.12 -30.79
N THR A 206 -25.93 4.04 -29.96
CA THR A 206 -26.74 3.73 -28.78
C THR A 206 -28.05 3.04 -29.14
N GLN A 207 -28.72 3.48 -30.19
CA GLN A 207 -29.98 2.88 -30.66
C GLN A 207 -29.76 1.47 -31.23
N TYR A 208 -28.63 1.23 -31.94
CA TYR A 208 -28.28 -0.13 -32.35
C TYR A 208 -28.04 -1.03 -31.14
N LYS A 209 -27.33 -0.54 -30.10
CA LYS A 209 -27.14 -1.32 -28.86
C LYS A 209 -28.44 -1.66 -28.17
N ASP A 210 -29.40 -0.72 -28.09
CA ASP A 210 -30.72 -0.99 -27.50
C ASP A 210 -31.52 -2.04 -28.29
N MET A 211 -31.39 -2.04 -29.62
CA MET A 211 -32.03 -3.02 -30.49
C MET A 211 -31.37 -4.40 -30.37
N ILE A 212 -30.04 -4.45 -30.36
CA ILE A 212 -29.26 -5.68 -30.11
C ILE A 212 -29.58 -6.24 -28.73
N TRP A 213 -29.68 -5.42 -27.69
CA TRP A 213 -30.08 -5.85 -26.35
C TRP A 213 -31.49 -6.45 -26.32
N LYS A 214 -32.45 -5.87 -27.04
CA LYS A 214 -33.81 -6.44 -27.16
C LYS A 214 -33.84 -7.77 -27.90
N LEU A 215 -33.04 -7.91 -28.97
CA LEU A 215 -32.88 -9.17 -29.70
C LEU A 215 -32.22 -10.21 -28.81
N TRP A 216 -31.13 -9.86 -28.15
CA TRP A 216 -30.37 -10.75 -27.27
C TRP A 216 -31.19 -11.32 -26.11
N LYS A 217 -32.06 -10.51 -25.47
CA LYS A 217 -32.98 -11.03 -24.42
C LYS A 217 -33.89 -12.16 -24.92
N LYS A 218 -34.21 -12.18 -26.22
CA LYS A 218 -35.03 -13.21 -26.87
C LYS A 218 -34.20 -14.32 -27.52
N SER A 219 -32.89 -14.11 -27.68
CA SER A 219 -32.00 -15.08 -28.33
C SER A 219 -31.78 -16.33 -27.47
N PRO A 220 -31.56 -17.49 -28.10
CA PRO A 220 -31.16 -18.72 -27.42
C PRO A 220 -29.75 -18.64 -26.80
N ASP A 221 -28.93 -17.68 -27.25
CA ASP A 221 -27.58 -17.41 -26.76
C ASP A 221 -27.54 -16.66 -25.41
N ASN A 222 -28.70 -16.31 -24.86
CA ASN A 222 -28.80 -15.79 -23.51
C ASN A 222 -28.80 -16.96 -22.51
N PRO A 223 -27.77 -17.09 -21.65
CA PRO A 223 -27.70 -18.14 -20.62
C PRO A 223 -28.91 -18.17 -19.66
N LEU A 224 -29.67 -17.07 -19.55
CA LEU A 224 -30.90 -17.01 -18.74
C LEU A 224 -32.09 -17.72 -19.40
N ASN A 225 -32.08 -17.87 -20.73
CA ASN A 225 -33.11 -18.59 -21.49
C ASN A 225 -32.77 -20.08 -21.67
N GLN A 226 -31.55 -20.48 -21.35
CA GLN A 226 -31.12 -21.87 -21.32
C GLN A 226 -31.64 -22.51 -20.02
N ILE A 227 -32.88 -22.97 -20.06
CA ILE A 227 -33.47 -23.77 -18.98
C ILE A 227 -32.57 -25.00 -18.80
N PRO A 228 -31.96 -25.23 -17.62
CA PRO A 228 -31.23 -26.46 -17.38
C PRO A 228 -32.26 -27.58 -17.38
N ASP A 229 -32.20 -28.43 -18.39
CA ASP A 229 -32.95 -29.69 -18.41
C ASP A 229 -32.47 -30.48 -17.18
N ARG A 230 -33.30 -30.50 -16.13
CA ARG A 230 -32.99 -31.21 -14.89
C ARG A 230 -33.14 -32.70 -15.17
N THR A 231 -32.01 -33.34 -15.49
CA THR A 231 -31.83 -34.78 -15.31
C THR A 231 -31.25 -35.07 -13.94
#